data_AF-A0A9R1X6I1-F1
#
_entry.id   AF-A0A9R1X6I1-F1
#
_cell.length_a   1.000
_cell.length_b   1.000
_cell.length_c   1.000
_cell.angle_alpha   90.00
_cell.angle_beta   90.00
_cell.angle_gamma   90.00
#
_symmetry.space_group_name_H-M   'P 1'
#
loop_
_entity.id
_entity.type
_entity.pdbx_description
1 polymer ?
#
loop_
_entity_poly.entity_id
_entity_poly.type
_entity_poly.pdbx_seq_one_letter_code
_entity_poly.pdbx_strand_id
1 'polypeptide(L)'
;MLFSWFAWHVEDHELHNLNFLHIGSPKTWYAVPGDYAFTFEEVIRSKAYGGGVDRLDYPSITQNYCCIWHSILQTPGESVMTFPRSYHIGFNHGFNCGEAANFGTPKWLSVAKEATMRRAAMNFLPMLSHQQLLYLLTMSFIPR
;
A
#
# COMPACT_ATOMS: atom_id res chain seq x y z
N MET A 1 19.55 4.12 2.66
CA MET A 1 20.72 3.62 3.42
C MET A 1 20.61 2.11 3.52
N LEU A 2 21.70 1.40 3.81
CA LEU A 2 21.61 -0.06 3.98
C LEU A 2 20.62 -0.38 5.12
N PHE A 3 19.67 -1.28 4.85
CA PHE A 3 18.61 -1.69 5.78
C PHE A 3 17.60 -0.61 6.19
N SER A 4 17.56 0.56 5.56
CA SER A 4 16.37 1.42 5.70
C SER A 4 15.16 0.68 5.14
N TRP A 5 14.06 0.68 5.89
CA TRP A 5 12.85 -0.06 5.56
C TRP A 5 11.61 0.80 5.79
N PHE A 6 10.50 0.40 5.20
CA PHE A 6 9.16 0.93 5.44
C PHE A 6 8.25 -0.21 5.84
N ALA A 7 7.39 0.01 6.84
CA ALA A 7 6.56 -1.04 7.44
C ALA A 7 5.40 -1.48 6.52
N TRP A 8 4.75 -2.58 6.89
CA TRP A 8 3.51 -3.01 6.23
C TRP A 8 2.47 -1.91 6.28
N HIS A 9 2.02 -1.45 5.11
CA HIS A 9 0.96 -0.46 5.01
C HIS A 9 0.19 -0.61 3.68
N VAL A 10 -0.96 0.06 3.63
CA VAL A 10 -1.71 0.34 2.40
C VAL A 10 -1.74 1.86 2.20
N GLU A 11 -1.89 2.29 0.96
CA GLU A 11 -1.96 3.71 0.62
C GLU A 11 -3.19 4.39 1.21
N ASP A 12 -3.09 5.69 1.49
CA ASP A 12 -4.22 6.49 1.91
C ASP A 12 -5.35 6.40 0.88
N HIS A 13 -6.57 6.20 1.38
CA HIS A 13 -7.76 5.99 0.56
C HIS A 13 -7.64 4.81 -0.43
N GLU A 14 -6.74 3.88 -0.17
CA GLU A 14 -6.45 2.72 -1.02
C GLU A 14 -6.19 3.14 -2.48
N LEU A 15 -5.54 4.30 -2.65
CA LEU A 15 -5.10 4.77 -3.96
C LEU A 15 -4.06 3.81 -4.55
N HIS A 16 -3.83 3.93 -5.86
CA HIS A 16 -2.65 3.31 -6.44
C HIS A 16 -1.42 4.11 -6.00
N ASN A 17 -0.25 3.48 -5.99
CA ASN A 17 1.02 4.14 -5.79
C ASN A 17 1.99 3.72 -6.88
N LEU A 18 2.75 4.68 -7.39
CA LEU A 18 3.83 4.45 -8.33
C LEU A 18 5.14 4.90 -7.67
N ASN A 19 6.07 3.96 -7.49
CA ASN A 19 7.39 4.23 -6.99
C ASN A 19 8.43 4.09 -8.11
N PHE A 20 9.18 5.14 -8.42
CA PHE A 20 10.30 5.10 -9.36
C PHE A 20 11.62 5.17 -8.62
N LEU A 21 12.55 4.25 -8.93
CA LEU A 21 13.89 4.25 -8.34
C LEU A 21 14.86 4.97 -9.28
N HIS A 22 15.20 6.22 -8.94
CA HIS A 22 16.05 7.06 -9.79
C HIS A 22 17.49 6.54 -9.87
N ILE A 23 18.13 6.30 -8.72
CA ILE A 23 19.57 5.96 -8.64
C ILE A 23 19.89 5.08 -7.43
N GLY A 24 21.07 4.45 -7.46
CA GLY A 24 21.73 3.84 -6.30
C GLY A 24 21.48 2.33 -6.18
N SER A 25 21.45 1.84 -4.94
CA SER A 25 21.29 0.41 -4.63
C SER A 25 19.84 -0.06 -4.81
N PRO A 26 19.62 -1.35 -5.14
CA PRO A 26 18.28 -1.92 -5.27
C PRO A 26 17.41 -1.79 -4.01
N LYS A 27 16.10 -1.95 -4.20
CA LYS A 27 15.08 -1.98 -3.14
C LYS A 27 14.28 -3.29 -3.25
N THR A 28 14.17 -4.03 -2.17
CA THR A 28 13.29 -5.22 -2.12
C THR A 28 11.93 -4.82 -1.59
N TRP A 29 10.89 -5.30 -2.27
CA TRP A 29 9.49 -5.18 -1.91
C TRP A 29 8.92 -6.54 -1.60
N TYR A 30 8.03 -6.58 -0.61
CA TYR A 30 7.09 -7.68 -0.41
C TYR A 30 5.68 -7.10 -0.44
N ALA A 31 4.77 -7.77 -1.14
CA ALA A 31 3.40 -7.31 -1.30
C ALA A 31 2.39 -8.44 -1.14
N VAL A 32 1.25 -8.12 -0.55
CA VAL A 32 0.06 -8.98 -0.45
C VAL A 32 -1.04 -8.39 -1.33
N PRO A 33 -1.63 -9.16 -2.27
CA PRO A 33 -2.70 -8.66 -3.12
C PRO A 33 -3.92 -8.19 -2.31
N GLY A 34 -4.65 -7.19 -2.81
CA GLY A 34 -5.79 -6.60 -2.10
C GLY A 34 -6.89 -7.59 -1.71
N ASP A 35 -7.08 -8.65 -2.50
CA ASP A 35 -8.04 -9.72 -2.22
C ASP A 35 -7.71 -10.49 -0.93
N TYR A 36 -6.44 -10.51 -0.53
CA TYR A 36 -5.95 -11.18 0.68
C TYR A 36 -5.72 -10.21 1.85
N ALA A 37 -6.05 -8.92 1.70
CA ALA A 37 -5.82 -7.90 2.72
C ALA A 37 -6.51 -8.23 4.05
N PHE A 38 -7.77 -8.69 4.00
CA PHE A 38 -8.49 -9.07 5.22
C PHE A 38 -7.85 -10.25 5.95
N THR A 39 -7.47 -11.29 5.21
CA THR A 39 -6.76 -12.45 5.76
C THR A 39 -5.44 -12.03 6.39
N PHE A 40 -4.70 -11.12 5.73
CA PHE A 40 -3.46 -10.55 6.25
C PHE A 40 -3.70 -9.76 7.55
N GLU A 41 -4.68 -8.87 7.58
CA GLU A 41 -5.08 -8.11 8.78
C GLU A 41 -5.43 -9.05 9.95
N GLU A 42 -6.15 -10.15 9.69
CA GLU A 42 -6.49 -11.14 10.72
C GLU A 42 -5.28 -11.92 11.24
N VAL A 43 -4.36 -12.31 10.34
CA VAL A 43 -3.09 -12.94 10.74
C VAL A 43 -2.28 -11.99 11.61
N ILE A 44 -2.15 -10.72 11.23
CA ILE A 44 -1.44 -9.71 12.03
C ILE A 44 -2.11 -9.53 13.40
N ARG A 45 -3.43 -9.36 13.43
CA ARG A 45 -4.22 -9.23 14.67
C ARG A 45 -4.03 -10.41 15.62
N SER A 46 -4.03 -11.64 15.09
CA SER A 46 -3.99 -12.87 15.89
C SER A 46 -2.57 -13.34 16.24
N LYS A 47 -1.58 -13.06 15.39
CA LYS A 47 -0.21 -13.61 15.50
C LYS A 47 0.85 -12.58 15.83
N ALA A 48 0.78 -11.38 15.28
CA ALA A 48 1.76 -10.33 15.59
C ALA A 48 1.42 -9.67 16.93
N TYR A 49 0.16 -9.34 17.15
CA TYR A 49 -0.30 -8.66 18.37
C TYR A 49 -0.86 -9.60 19.45
N GLY A 50 -0.36 -10.82 19.56
CA GLY A 50 -0.80 -11.86 20.50
C GLY A 50 -0.62 -11.51 21.99
N GLY A 51 -1.17 -10.38 22.46
CA GLY A 51 -1.16 -9.88 23.83
C GLY A 51 -0.38 -8.58 24.07
N GLY A 52 0.41 -8.07 23.11
CA GLY A 52 1.23 -6.87 23.28
C GLY A 52 1.60 -6.19 21.96
N VAL A 53 1.80 -4.86 22.02
CA VAL A 53 1.97 -3.97 20.85
C VAL A 53 3.35 -4.10 20.17
N ASP A 54 4.33 -4.74 20.83
CA ASP A 54 5.75 -4.63 20.48
C ASP A 54 6.32 -5.76 19.60
N ARG A 55 5.50 -6.69 19.10
CA ARG A 55 6.01 -7.87 18.37
C ARG A 55 5.63 -7.87 16.88
N LEU A 56 6.20 -6.91 16.15
CA LEU A 56 6.24 -6.98 14.68
C LEU A 56 7.37 -7.93 14.24
N ASP A 57 7.11 -9.23 14.34
CA ASP A 57 8.01 -10.26 13.79
C ASP A 57 8.02 -10.15 12.24
N TYR A 58 9.24 -10.13 11.70
CA TYR A 58 9.65 -10.07 10.28
C TYR A 58 8.97 -11.21 9.43
N PRO A 59 9.11 -11.31 8.08
CA PRO A 59 8.31 -12.13 7.15
C PRO A 59 8.08 -13.62 7.45
N SER A 60 8.67 -14.18 8.51
CA SER A 60 8.34 -15.51 9.01
C SER A 60 6.88 -15.66 9.46
N ILE A 61 6.20 -14.56 9.82
CA ILE A 61 4.75 -14.58 10.13
C ILE A 61 3.89 -14.78 8.88
N THR A 62 4.30 -14.36 7.68
CA THR A 62 3.42 -14.50 6.50
C THR A 62 3.60 -15.82 5.76
N GLN A 63 4.76 -16.45 5.88
CA GLN A 63 5.10 -17.68 5.15
C GLN A 63 4.33 -18.92 5.64
N ASN A 64 3.93 -18.94 6.92
CA ASN A 64 3.27 -20.09 7.55
C ASN A 64 1.73 -20.01 7.57
N TYR A 65 1.13 -18.90 7.13
CA TYR A 65 -0.30 -18.64 7.36
C TYR A 65 -1.13 -18.37 6.08
N CYS A 66 -0.78 -19.05 4.98
CA CYS A 66 -1.58 -19.11 3.74
C CYS A 66 -1.84 -17.76 3.04
N CYS A 67 -1.14 -16.69 3.39
CA CYS A 67 -1.27 -15.42 2.68
C CYS A 67 -0.36 -15.45 1.44
N ILE A 68 -0.93 -15.32 0.24
CA ILE A 68 -0.13 -15.17 -0.99
C ILE A 68 0.61 -13.84 -0.88
N TRP A 69 1.94 -13.90 -0.91
CA TRP A 69 2.78 -12.71 -1.01
C TRP A 69 3.77 -12.86 -2.16
N HIS A 70 4.11 -11.73 -2.74
CA HIS A 70 5.07 -11.63 -3.84
C HIS A 70 6.27 -10.80 -3.40
N SER A 71 7.47 -11.20 -3.80
CA SER A 71 8.68 -10.39 -3.66
C SER A 71 9.12 -9.81 -4.99
N ILE A 72 9.55 -8.55 -4.99
CA ILE A 72 10.10 -7.87 -6.16
C ILE A 72 11.41 -7.22 -5.75
N LEU A 73 12.44 -7.34 -6.60
CA LEU A 73 13.68 -6.56 -6.49
C LEU A 73 13.62 -5.44 -7.51
N GLN A 74 13.49 -4.20 -7.05
CA GLN A 74 13.50 -3.00 -7.87
C GLN A 74 14.93 -2.48 -8.02
N THR A 75 15.38 -2.31 -9.26
CA THR A 75 16.67 -1.75 -9.63
C THR A 75 16.52 -0.33 -10.22
N PRO A 76 17.60 0.48 -10.26
CA PRO A 76 17.50 1.86 -10.77
C PRO A 76 16.97 1.92 -12.21
N GLY A 77 16.05 2.85 -12.46
CA GLY A 77 15.33 2.98 -13.73
C GLY A 77 14.00 2.21 -13.77
N GLU A 78 13.66 1.44 -12.74
CA GLU A 78 12.42 0.67 -12.69
C GLU A 78 11.33 1.33 -11.85
N SER A 79 10.08 1.12 -12.27
CA SER A 79 8.89 1.48 -11.51
C SER A 79 8.27 0.26 -10.84
N VAL A 80 7.85 0.43 -9.58
CA VAL A 80 6.97 -0.51 -8.88
C VAL A 80 5.61 0.15 -8.72
N MET A 81 4.55 -0.55 -9.15
CA MET A 81 3.17 -0.11 -8.99
C MET A 81 2.48 -0.94 -7.91
N THR A 82 1.87 -0.26 -6.95
CA THR A 82 1.04 -0.86 -5.91
C THR A 82 -0.43 -0.63 -6.25
N PHE A 83 -1.22 -1.71 -6.25
CA PHE A 83 -2.65 -1.68 -6.50
C PHE A 83 -3.46 -1.33 -5.24
N PRO A 84 -4.71 -0.87 -5.39
CA PRO A 84 -5.58 -0.56 -4.27
C PRO A 84 -5.65 -1.68 -3.24
N ARG A 85 -5.58 -1.29 -1.97
CA ARG A 85 -5.61 -2.18 -0.80
C ARG A 85 -4.52 -3.26 -0.76
N SER A 86 -3.49 -3.16 -1.59
CA SER A 86 -2.36 -4.09 -1.54
C SER A 86 -1.39 -3.68 -0.42
N TYR A 87 -1.30 -4.53 0.60
CA TYR A 87 -0.33 -4.34 1.68
C TYR A 87 1.07 -4.53 1.13
N HIS A 88 1.99 -3.65 1.49
CA HIS A 88 3.37 -3.74 1.04
C HIS A 88 4.35 -3.26 2.11
N ILE A 89 5.55 -3.84 2.06
CA ILE A 89 6.69 -3.57 2.93
C ILE A 89 7.95 -3.68 2.08
N GLY A 90 9.06 -3.09 2.52
CA GLY A 90 10.30 -3.23 1.79
C GLY A 90 11.49 -2.60 2.49
N PHE A 91 12.66 -2.87 1.96
CA PHE A 91 13.92 -2.37 2.49
C PHE A 91 14.93 -2.11 1.36
N ASN A 92 15.96 -1.33 1.69
CA ASN A 92 16.97 -0.88 0.74
C ASN A 92 18.28 -1.62 0.95
N HIS A 93 18.93 -2.00 -0.16
CA HIS A 93 20.23 -2.69 -0.17
C HIS A 93 21.43 -1.72 -0.04
N GLY A 94 21.18 -0.44 0.20
CA GLY A 94 22.24 0.57 0.30
C GLY A 94 21.71 2.00 0.14
N PHE A 95 22.59 2.91 -0.24
CA PHE A 95 22.17 4.27 -0.61
C PHE A 95 21.42 4.24 -1.94
N ASN A 96 20.23 4.84 -1.97
CA ASN A 96 19.45 5.02 -3.19
C ASN A 96 18.54 6.25 -3.05
N CYS A 97 17.96 6.66 -4.18
CA CYS A 97 16.96 7.73 -4.23
C CYS A 97 15.78 7.23 -5.07
N GLY A 98 14.60 7.20 -4.47
CA GLY A 98 13.37 6.85 -5.15
C GLY A 98 12.28 7.87 -4.83
N GLU A 99 11.32 7.98 -5.73
CA GLU A 99 10.20 8.92 -5.64
C GLU A 99 8.89 8.13 -5.75
N ALA A 100 7.88 8.55 -4.98
CA ALA A 100 6.59 7.88 -4.95
C ALA A 100 5.45 8.89 -5.10
N ALA A 101 4.41 8.52 -5.83
CA ALA A 101 3.21 9.33 -5.97
C ALA A 101 1.95 8.46 -6.00
N ASN A 102 0.93 8.89 -5.28
CA ASN A 102 -0.39 8.27 -5.35
C ASN A 102 -1.18 8.76 -6.55
N PHE A 103 -2.00 7.87 -7.13
CA PHE A 103 -2.89 8.21 -8.23
C PHE A 103 -4.20 7.41 -8.17
N GLY A 104 -5.26 8.00 -8.71
CA GLY A 104 -6.59 7.40 -8.80
C GLY A 104 -7.02 7.24 -10.26
N THR A 105 -7.17 6.00 -10.71
CA THR A 105 -7.80 5.70 -12.01
C THR A 105 -9.33 5.70 -11.86
N PRO A 106 -10.13 5.82 -12.94
CA PRO A 106 -11.59 5.67 -12.82
C PRO A 106 -12.01 4.34 -12.16
N LYS A 107 -11.23 3.26 -12.36
CA LYS A 107 -11.47 1.95 -11.73
C LYS A 107 -11.31 2.00 -10.20
N TRP A 108 -10.47 2.88 -9.65
CA TRP A 108 -10.34 3.04 -8.20
C TRP A 108 -11.65 3.48 -7.53
N LEU A 109 -12.56 4.15 -8.26
CA LEU A 109 -13.88 4.51 -7.72
C LEU A 109 -14.70 3.29 -7.25
N SER A 110 -14.38 2.09 -7.76
CA SER A 110 -15.01 0.84 -7.32
C SER A 110 -14.67 0.42 -5.89
N VAL A 111 -13.58 0.94 -5.31
CA VAL A 111 -13.13 0.64 -3.93
C VAL A 111 -13.11 1.88 -3.02
N ALA A 112 -13.23 3.08 -3.61
CA ALA A 112 -13.22 4.37 -2.94
C ALA A 112 -14.20 4.48 -1.75
N LYS A 113 -15.43 3.96 -1.94
CA LYS A 113 -16.48 4.01 -0.91
C LYS A 113 -16.07 3.17 0.30
N GLU A 114 -15.65 1.93 0.05
CA GLU A 114 -15.24 0.98 1.07
C GLU A 114 -13.98 1.46 1.80
N ALA A 115 -13.01 2.03 1.08
CA ALA A 115 -11.81 2.64 1.66
C ALA A 115 -12.16 3.79 2.62
N THR A 116 -13.13 4.64 2.24
CA THR A 116 -13.61 5.73 3.10
C THR A 116 -14.29 5.19 4.35
N MET A 117 -15.16 4.19 4.21
CA MET A 117 -15.85 3.57 5.35
C MET A 117 -14.87 2.92 6.32
N ARG A 118 -13.84 2.23 5.83
CA ARG A 118 -12.78 1.64 6.66
C ARG A 118 -12.00 2.70 7.43
N ARG A 119 -11.60 3.79 6.78
CA ARG A 119 -10.90 4.91 7.45
C ARG A 119 -11.76 5.55 8.53
N ALA A 120 -13.04 5.79 8.23
CA ALA A 120 -13.99 6.31 9.21
C ALA A 120 -14.12 5.37 10.43
N ALA A 121 -14.21 4.06 10.20
CA ALA A 121 -14.25 3.06 11.27
C ALA A 121 -12.97 3.03 12.13
N MET A 122 -11.81 3.38 11.56
CA MET A 122 -10.53 3.52 12.26
C MET A 122 -10.32 4.91 12.89
N ASN A 123 -11.31 5.81 12.85
CA ASN A 123 -11.20 7.21 13.30
C ASN A 123 -10.08 8.01 12.60
N PHE A 124 -9.75 7.67 11.35
CA PHE A 124 -8.84 8.47 10.55
C PHE A 124 -9.58 9.61 9.84
N LEU A 125 -9.02 10.81 9.92
CA LEU A 125 -9.52 11.96 9.17
C LEU A 125 -9.39 11.70 7.66
N PRO A 126 -10.39 12.10 6.85
CA PRO A 126 -10.28 12.03 5.40
C PRO A 126 -9.25 13.03 4.90
N MET A 127 -8.32 12.59 4.05
CA MET A 127 -7.33 13.47 3.39
C MET A 127 -7.88 14.06 2.10
N LEU A 128 -8.89 13.42 1.50
CA LEU A 128 -9.59 13.89 0.32
C LEU A 128 -11.09 13.60 0.41
N SER A 129 -11.90 14.36 -0.32
CA SER A 129 -13.34 14.13 -0.46
C SER A 129 -13.64 13.31 -1.73
N HIS A 130 -14.11 12.09 -1.55
CA HIS A 130 -14.49 11.20 -2.66
C HIS A 130 -15.67 11.78 -3.44
N GLN A 131 -16.61 12.43 -2.74
CA GLN A 131 -17.74 13.11 -3.37
C GLN A 131 -17.27 14.28 -4.24
N GLN A 132 -16.31 15.07 -3.75
CA GLN A 132 -15.73 16.17 -4.53
C GLN A 132 -15.01 15.64 -5.77
N LEU A 133 -14.19 14.58 -5.64
CA LEU A 133 -13.53 13.96 -6.80
C LEU A 133 -14.52 13.41 -7.82
N LEU A 134 -15.57 12.72 -7.37
CA LEU A 134 -16.60 12.19 -8.24
C LEU A 134 -17.38 13.31 -8.95
N TYR A 135 -17.71 14.38 -8.23
CA TYR A 135 -18.32 15.57 -8.81
C TYR A 135 -17.42 16.20 -9.87
N LEU A 136 -16.15 16.45 -9.56
CA LEU A 136 -15.19 17.03 -10.51
C LEU A 136 -15.01 16.15 -11.76
N LEU A 137 -14.93 14.83 -11.60
CA LEU A 137 -14.90 13.89 -12.71
C LEU A 137 -16.17 13.96 -13.55
N THR A 138 -17.34 14.00 -12.92
CA THR A 138 -18.63 14.12 -13.61
C THR A 138 -18.71 15.43 -14.41
N MET A 139 -18.28 16.54 -13.81
CA MET A 139 -18.21 17.85 -14.47
C MET A 139 -17.22 17.87 -15.65
N SER A 140 -16.16 17.05 -15.61
CA SER A 140 -15.20 16.97 -16.72
C SER A 140 -15.78 16.34 -18.00
N PHE A 141 -16.88 15.59 -17.90
CA PHE A 141 -17.57 15.03 -19.06
C PHE A 141 -18.56 16.00 -19.71
N ILE A 142 -18.88 17.12 -19.07
CA ILE A 142 -19.76 18.14 -19.63
C ILE A 142 -18.92 19.02 -20.58
N PRO A 143 -19.24 19.08 -21.89
CA PRO A 143 -18.54 19.96 -22.82
C PRO A 143 -18.66 21.42 -22.36
N ARG A 144 -17.57 22.18 -22.49
CA ARG A 144 -17.56 23.64 -22.25
C ARG A 144 -18.21 24.39 -23.39
#